data_AF-A0A9R1TG35-F1
#
_entry.id   AF-A0A9R1TG35-F1
#
_cell.length_a   1.000
_cell.length_b   1.000
_cell.length_c   1.000
_cell.angle_alpha   90.00
_cell.angle_beta   90.00
_cell.angle_gamma   90.00
#
_symmetry.space_group_name_H-M   'P 1'
#
loop_
_entity.id
_entity.type
_entity.pdbx_description
1 polymer ?
#
loop_
_entity_poly.entity_id
_entity_poly.type
_entity_poly.pdbx_seq_one_letter_code
_entity_poly.pdbx_strand_id
1 'polypeptide(L)'
;MGAVHQPCLERWLEESNRSSCEVCGYPFDVERTPRHSPFHSLVIYLKKSPRDLHISIRPPKIDLIRCLALTAMTLAAIYIFIVAGDFYSSNNYDNFPPAKWTNYSLVFVGFLIVFSYFIWITWTLDYHKNVWYWWWQKTSIVRMNYHRHSVNEMKNLNLSCNRVISRV
;
A
#
# COMPACT_ATOMS: atom_id res chain seq x y z
N MET A 1 34.59 17.81 -14.66
CA MET A 1 33.24 17.24 -14.39
C MET A 1 33.26 15.80 -14.87
N GLY A 2 32.87 14.84 -14.02
CA GLY A 2 32.84 13.43 -14.41
C GLY A 2 31.67 13.19 -15.38
N ALA A 3 31.96 12.65 -16.56
CA ALA A 3 30.90 12.18 -17.46
C ALA A 3 30.38 10.84 -16.92
N VAL A 4 29.09 10.79 -16.60
CA VAL A 4 28.42 9.57 -16.13
C VAL A 4 27.36 9.19 -17.16
N HIS A 5 27.20 7.89 -17.44
CA HIS A 5 26.15 7.44 -18.33
C HIS A 5 24.77 7.80 -17.76
N GLN A 6 23.85 8.23 -18.63
CA GLN A 6 22.45 8.47 -18.27
C GLN A 6 21.80 7.30 -17.51
N PRO A 7 21.87 6.03 -17.95
CA PRO A 7 21.26 4.92 -17.22
C PRO A 7 21.88 4.70 -15.82
N CYS A 8 23.17 5.02 -15.66
CA CYS A 8 23.83 4.95 -14.36
C CYS A 8 23.35 6.08 -13.43
N LEU A 9 23.16 7.29 -13.97
CA LEU A 9 22.64 8.43 -13.21
C LEU A 9 21.18 8.24 -12.82
N GLU A 10 20.33 7.76 -13.73
CA GLU A 10 18.92 7.44 -13.44
C GLU A 10 18.83 6.40 -12.33
N ARG A 11 19.58 5.30 -12.46
CA ARG A 11 19.62 4.25 -11.43
C ARG A 11 20.17 4.74 -10.09
N TRP A 12 21.17 5.61 -10.11
CA TRP A 12 21.71 6.21 -8.90
C TRP A 12 20.71 7.17 -8.24
N LEU A 13 19.95 7.96 -9.01
CA LEU A 13 18.88 8.83 -8.50
C LEU A 13 17.68 8.01 -7.95
N GLU A 14 17.40 6.85 -8.54
CA GLU A 14 16.44 5.87 -8.03
C GLU A 14 16.89 5.30 -6.68
N GLU A 15 18.11 4.78 -6.60
CA GLU A 15 18.65 4.15 -5.38
C GLU A 15 18.85 5.15 -4.24
N SER A 16 19.29 6.38 -4.55
CA SER A 16 19.50 7.46 -3.57
C SER A 16 18.23 8.23 -3.20
N ASN A 17 17.13 8.02 -3.93
CA ASN A 17 15.87 8.76 -3.80
C ASN A 17 16.06 10.29 -3.80
N ARG A 18 17.01 10.80 -4.59
CA ARG A 18 17.30 12.24 -4.72
C ARG A 18 16.84 12.76 -6.09
N SER A 19 16.64 14.07 -6.19
CA SER A 19 16.38 14.78 -7.46
C SER A 19 17.42 15.86 -7.74
N SER A 20 18.52 15.85 -6.99
CA SER A 20 19.60 16.82 -7.10
C SER A 20 20.95 16.11 -6.98
N CYS A 21 21.99 16.71 -7.55
CA CYS A 21 23.36 16.23 -7.41
C CYS A 21 23.81 16.29 -5.95
N GLU A 22 24.46 15.25 -5.44
CA GLU A 22 25.00 15.22 -4.08
C GLU A 22 26.22 16.13 -3.88
N VAL A 23 27.00 16.35 -4.95
CA VAL A 23 28.26 17.11 -4.87
C VAL A 23 28.00 18.60 -5.00
N CYS A 24 27.18 18.99 -5.98
CA CYS A 24 26.95 20.40 -6.30
C CYS A 24 25.55 20.92 -5.98
N GLY A 25 24.63 20.05 -5.56
CA GLY A 25 23.25 20.44 -5.25
C GLY A 25 22.39 20.82 -6.47
N TYR A 26 22.91 20.70 -7.69
CA TYR A 26 22.17 21.08 -8.89
C TYR A 26 20.89 20.23 -9.04
N PRO A 27 19.70 20.85 -9.18
CA PRO A 27 18.45 20.13 -9.35
C PRO A 27 18.34 19.56 -10.76
N PHE A 28 18.03 18.26 -10.86
CA PHE A 28 17.73 17.61 -12.14
C PHE A 28 16.22 17.65 -12.41
N ASP A 29 15.82 17.85 -13.66
CA ASP A 29 14.44 17.74 -14.09
C ASP A 29 14.10 16.24 -14.31
N VAL A 30 13.54 15.63 -13.27
CA VAL A 30 13.26 14.19 -13.21
C VAL A 30 11.79 13.92 -12.92
N GLU A 31 11.20 13.07 -13.73
CA GLU A 31 9.81 12.63 -13.60
C GLU A 31 9.79 11.23 -12.97
N ARG A 32 9.15 11.12 -11.81
CA ARG A 32 8.97 9.85 -11.09
C ARG A 32 7.69 9.19 -11.54
N THR A 33 7.80 8.21 -12.42
CA THR A 33 6.64 7.42 -12.85
C THR A 33 6.57 6.12 -12.07
N PRO A 34 5.43 5.78 -11.43
CA PRO A 34 5.26 4.49 -10.78
C PRO A 34 5.35 3.37 -11.83
N ARG A 35 6.27 2.42 -11.63
CA ARG A 35 6.63 1.36 -12.59
C ARG A 35 5.46 0.44 -12.96
N HIS A 36 4.48 0.30 -12.06
CA HIS A 36 3.37 -0.64 -12.18
C HIS A 36 2.06 -0.01 -11.73
N SER A 37 0.96 -0.38 -12.42
CA SER A 37 -0.40 -0.04 -12.01
C SER A 37 -0.67 -0.55 -10.58
N PRO A 38 -1.54 0.13 -9.79
CA PRO A 38 -1.72 -0.18 -8.37
C PRO A 38 -2.16 -1.64 -8.13
N PHE A 39 -2.98 -2.21 -9.02
CA PHE A 39 -3.36 -3.62 -8.93
C PHE A 39 -2.21 -4.57 -9.26
N HIS A 40 -1.40 -4.25 -10.28
CA HIS A 40 -0.26 -5.07 -10.66
C HIS A 40 0.84 -5.05 -9.59
N SER A 41 1.09 -3.88 -8.98
CA SER A 41 2.03 -3.77 -7.87
C SER A 41 1.53 -4.48 -6.60
N LEU A 42 0.21 -4.48 -6.34
CA LEU A 42 -0.40 -5.27 -5.27
C LEU A 42 -0.21 -6.78 -5.51
N VAL A 43 -0.45 -7.26 -6.73
CA VAL A 43 -0.23 -8.68 -7.10
C VAL A 43 1.23 -9.06 -6.96
N ILE A 44 2.16 -8.21 -7.40
CA ILE A 44 3.61 -8.45 -7.22
C ILE A 44 3.96 -8.46 -5.73
N TYR A 45 3.45 -7.52 -4.94
CA TYR A 45 3.70 -7.45 -3.51
C TYR A 45 3.17 -8.68 -2.76
N LEU A 46 2.00 -9.20 -3.14
CA LEU A 46 1.42 -10.42 -2.57
C LEU A 46 2.15 -11.70 -3.03
N LYS A 47 2.65 -11.72 -4.27
CA LYS A 47 3.27 -12.89 -4.90
C LYS A 47 4.76 -13.01 -4.57
N LYS A 48 5.48 -11.89 -4.41
CA LYS A 48 6.92 -11.87 -4.15
C LYS A 48 7.22 -12.32 -2.73
N SER A 49 8.16 -13.26 -2.62
CA SER A 49 8.55 -13.88 -1.36
C SER A 49 9.36 -12.88 -0.51
N PRO A 50 9.18 -12.85 0.83
CA PRO A 50 9.87 -11.93 1.76
C PRO A 50 11.41 -12.04 1.77
N ARG A 51 12.01 -12.96 0.99
CA ARG A 51 13.47 -13.13 0.91
C ARG A 51 14.16 -12.12 0.01
N ASP A 52 13.46 -11.54 -0.98
CA ASP A 52 14.05 -10.60 -1.94
C ASP A 52 13.92 -9.14 -1.51
N LEU A 53 13.01 -8.84 -0.57
CA LEU A 53 12.86 -7.53 0.02
C LEU A 53 13.55 -7.58 1.38
N HIS A 54 14.73 -6.97 1.49
CA HIS A 54 15.51 -6.81 2.72
C HIS A 54 14.82 -5.82 3.70
N ILE A 55 13.50 -5.93 3.83
CA ILE A 55 12.65 -5.12 4.67
C ILE A 55 11.93 -6.10 5.57
N SER A 56 12.22 -6.02 6.87
CA SER A 56 11.65 -6.84 7.95
C SER A 56 10.16 -6.52 8.18
N ILE A 57 9.36 -6.63 7.12
CA ILE A 57 7.90 -6.52 7.18
C ILE A 57 7.36 -7.94 7.25
N ARG A 58 6.54 -8.19 8.26
CA ARG A 58 5.79 -9.44 8.44
C ARG A 58 5.15 -9.83 7.10
N PRO A 59 5.37 -11.05 6.59
CA PRO A 59 4.90 -11.37 5.25
C PRO A 59 3.36 -11.32 5.20
N PRO A 60 2.77 -10.68 4.19
CA PRO A 60 1.31 -10.52 4.08
C PRO A 60 0.58 -11.87 4.00
N LYS A 61 1.30 -12.95 3.64
CA LYS A 61 0.80 -14.33 3.65
C LYS A 61 0.43 -14.82 5.05
N ILE A 62 1.21 -14.45 6.08
CA ILE A 62 0.92 -14.87 7.45
C ILE A 62 -0.36 -14.20 7.95
N ASP A 63 -0.55 -12.92 7.64
CA ASP A 63 -1.75 -12.19 8.03
C ASP A 63 -2.99 -12.63 7.23
N LEU A 64 -2.82 -13.03 5.96
CA LEU A 64 -3.89 -13.68 5.17
C LEU A 64 -4.30 -15.04 5.75
N ILE A 65 -3.34 -15.90 6.09
CA ILE A 65 -3.60 -17.21 6.69
C ILE A 65 -4.30 -17.05 8.04
N ARG A 66 -3.89 -16.07 8.84
CA ARG A 66 -4.55 -15.73 10.12
C ARG A 66 -5.95 -15.19 9.89
N CYS A 67 -6.16 -14.31 8.91
CA CYS A 67 -7.50 -13.84 8.54
C CYS A 67 -8.39 -15.02 8.17
N LEU A 68 -7.91 -15.94 7.33
CA LEU A 68 -8.66 -17.12 6.90
C LEU A 68 -9.03 -18.03 8.09
N ALA A 69 -8.07 -18.32 8.97
CA ALA A 69 -8.31 -19.11 10.17
C ALA A 69 -9.32 -18.45 11.12
N LEU A 70 -9.21 -17.13 11.33
CA LEU A 70 -10.18 -16.39 12.14
C LEU A 70 -11.56 -16.31 11.47
N THR A 71 -11.66 -16.17 10.14
CA THR A 71 -12.96 -16.21 9.44
C THR A 71 -13.67 -17.56 9.62
N ALA A 72 -12.91 -18.66 9.56
CA ALA A 72 -13.50 -19.99 9.80
C ALA A 72 -14.04 -20.11 11.24
N MET A 73 -13.31 -19.54 12.21
CA MET A 73 -13.72 -19.52 13.62
C MET A 73 -14.96 -18.65 13.85
N THR A 74 -15.08 -17.49 13.20
CA THR A 74 -16.28 -16.65 13.32
C THR A 74 -17.49 -17.29 12.65
N LEU A 75 -17.32 -17.96 11.51
CA LEU A 75 -18.40 -18.74 10.88
C LEU A 75 -18.88 -19.89 11.79
N ALA A 76 -17.95 -20.60 12.43
CA ALA A 76 -18.29 -21.63 13.40
C ALA A 76 -19.06 -21.04 14.61
N ALA A 77 -18.64 -19.88 15.11
CA ALA A 77 -19.34 -19.19 16.20
C ALA A 77 -20.77 -18.78 15.78
N ILE A 78 -20.94 -18.19 14.60
CA ILE A 78 -22.26 -17.84 14.04
C ILE A 78 -23.16 -19.07 13.94
N TYR A 79 -22.63 -20.19 13.47
CA TYR A 79 -23.36 -21.46 13.40
C TYR A 79 -23.82 -21.94 14.78
N ILE A 80 -22.93 -21.91 15.78
CA ILE A 80 -23.27 -22.28 17.17
C ILE A 80 -24.37 -21.35 17.72
N PHE A 81 -24.34 -20.06 17.39
CA PHE A 81 -25.39 -19.13 17.82
C PHE A 81 -26.76 -19.45 17.21
N ILE A 82 -26.82 -19.83 15.93
CA ILE A 82 -28.08 -20.23 15.27
C ILE A 82 -28.62 -21.50 15.92
N VAL A 83 -27.78 -22.53 16.08
CA VAL A 83 -28.18 -23.80 16.70
C VAL A 83 -28.63 -23.60 18.15
N ALA A 84 -27.93 -22.76 18.91
CA ALA A 84 -28.33 -22.41 20.27
C ALA A 84 -29.71 -21.72 20.27
N GLY A 85 -29.92 -20.74 19.38
CA GLY A 85 -31.21 -20.05 19.24
C GLY A 85 -32.37 -21.02 18.97
N ASP A 86 -32.19 -21.94 18.03
CA ASP A 86 -33.19 -22.96 17.68
C ASP A 86 -33.47 -23.92 18.84
N PHE A 87 -32.42 -24.38 19.55
CA PHE A 87 -32.57 -25.26 20.71
C PHE A 87 -33.36 -24.59 21.84
N TYR A 88 -33.06 -23.32 22.15
CA TYR A 88 -33.74 -22.58 23.20
C TYR A 88 -35.19 -22.23 22.83
N SER A 89 -35.46 -21.97 21.55
CA SER A 89 -36.81 -21.70 21.01
C SER A 89 -37.69 -22.96 21.05
N SER A 90 -37.16 -24.10 20.62
CA SER A 90 -37.90 -25.38 20.54
C SER A 90 -38.38 -25.89 21.91
N ASN A 91 -37.55 -25.75 22.96
CA ASN A 91 -37.86 -26.30 24.28
C ASN A 91 -38.76 -25.40 25.16
N ASN A 92 -39.31 -24.28 24.66
CA ASN A 92 -40.24 -23.40 25.40
C ASN A 92 -39.72 -22.98 26.80
N TYR A 93 -38.42 -22.65 26.92
CA TYR A 93 -37.83 -22.13 28.16
C TYR A 93 -38.26 -20.69 28.50
N ASP A 94 -39.33 -20.18 27.85
CA ASP A 94 -39.83 -18.81 27.99
C ASP A 94 -40.28 -18.45 29.41
N ASN A 95 -40.55 -19.44 30.25
CA ASN A 95 -41.02 -19.23 31.61
C ASN A 95 -39.89 -19.16 32.64
N PHE A 96 -38.62 -19.41 32.24
CA PHE A 96 -37.49 -19.39 33.16
C PHE A 96 -36.65 -18.11 32.97
N PRO A 97 -36.76 -17.10 33.85
CA PRO A 97 -36.06 -15.83 33.70
C PRO A 97 -34.54 -15.97 33.51
N PRO A 98 -33.82 -16.85 34.25
CA PRO A 98 -32.39 -17.08 34.05
C PRO A 98 -32.00 -17.51 32.63
N ALA A 99 -32.83 -18.33 31.96
CA ALA A 99 -32.55 -18.87 30.63
C ALA A 99 -32.63 -17.81 29.53
N LYS A 100 -33.47 -16.78 29.71
CA LYS A 100 -33.56 -15.65 28.76
C LYS A 100 -32.31 -14.77 28.84
N TRP A 101 -31.86 -14.45 30.07
CA TRP A 101 -30.67 -13.62 30.29
C TRP A 101 -29.40 -14.29 29.74
N THR A 102 -29.28 -15.62 29.86
CA THR A 102 -28.15 -16.36 29.30
C THR A 102 -28.11 -16.28 27.77
N ASN A 103 -29.26 -16.35 27.10
CA ASN A 103 -29.31 -16.24 25.63
C ASN A 103 -28.92 -14.86 25.14
N TYR A 104 -29.44 -13.80 25.76
CA TYR A 104 -29.05 -12.43 25.41
C TYR A 104 -27.57 -12.16 25.68
N SER A 105 -27.04 -12.67 26.79
CA SER A 105 -25.60 -12.57 27.12
C SER A 105 -24.75 -13.28 26.08
N LEU A 106 -25.15 -14.47 25.65
CA LEU A 106 -24.45 -15.28 24.65
C LEU A 106 -24.40 -14.57 23.28
N VAL A 107 -25.53 -14.00 22.84
CA VAL A 107 -25.60 -13.19 21.60
C VAL A 107 -24.73 -11.93 21.71
N PHE A 108 -24.76 -11.25 22.86
CA PHE A 108 -23.97 -10.05 23.09
C PHE A 108 -22.47 -10.33 23.05
N VAL A 109 -22.00 -11.40 23.71
CA VAL A 109 -20.59 -11.83 23.66
C VAL A 109 -20.19 -12.20 22.24
N GLY A 110 -21.05 -12.91 21.50
CA GLY A 110 -20.82 -13.22 20.09
C GLY A 110 -20.63 -11.98 19.23
N PHE A 111 -21.50 -10.98 19.42
CA PHE A 111 -21.40 -9.70 18.73
C PHE A 111 -20.08 -8.98 19.03
N LEU A 112 -19.66 -8.91 20.30
CA LEU A 112 -18.39 -8.28 20.69
C LEU A 112 -17.17 -8.96 20.05
N ILE A 113 -17.19 -10.30 19.95
CA ILE A 113 -16.12 -11.07 19.30
C ILE A 113 -16.05 -10.72 17.81
N VAL A 114 -17.20 -10.72 17.12
CA VAL A 114 -17.25 -10.37 15.69
C VAL A 114 -16.85 -8.92 15.45
N PHE A 115 -17.30 -8.00 16.30
CA PHE A 115 -16.97 -6.58 16.20
C PHE A 115 -15.48 -6.30 16.41
N SER A 116 -14.88 -6.89 17.45
CA SER A 116 -13.44 -6.77 17.69
C SER A 116 -12.59 -7.35 16.56
N TYR A 117 -13.07 -8.41 15.91
CA TYR A 117 -12.45 -8.98 14.71
C TYR A 117 -12.46 -8.01 13.52
N PHE A 118 -13.60 -7.37 13.25
CA PHE A 118 -13.68 -6.37 12.18
C PHE A 118 -12.73 -5.20 12.42
N ILE A 119 -12.65 -4.70 13.66
CA ILE A 119 -11.69 -3.66 14.03
C ILE A 119 -10.26 -4.11 13.72
N TRP A 120 -9.89 -5.33 14.15
CA TRP A 120 -8.56 -5.87 13.91
C TRP A 120 -8.22 -5.98 12.41
N ILE A 121 -9.17 -6.44 11.58
CA ILE A 121 -8.99 -6.45 10.13
C ILE A 121 -8.75 -5.04 9.61
N THR A 122 -9.59 -4.08 9.98
CA THR A 122 -9.47 -2.70 9.46
C THR A 122 -8.11 -2.08 9.82
N TRP A 123 -7.66 -2.24 11.06
CA TRP A 123 -6.34 -1.78 11.48
C TRP A 123 -5.20 -2.47 10.75
N THR A 124 -5.29 -3.79 10.57
CA THR A 124 -4.27 -4.56 9.84
C THR A 124 -4.20 -4.13 8.38
N LEU A 125 -5.35 -3.93 7.75
CA LEU A 125 -5.45 -3.45 6.37
C LEU A 125 -4.88 -2.05 6.22
N ASP A 126 -5.20 -1.12 7.12
CA ASP A 126 -4.70 0.25 7.03
C ASP A 126 -3.18 0.33 7.25
N TYR A 127 -2.64 -0.47 8.17
CA TYR A 127 -1.19 -0.62 8.32
C TYR A 127 -0.54 -1.12 7.01
N HIS A 128 -1.09 -2.18 6.42
CA HIS A 128 -0.55 -2.76 5.19
C HIS A 128 -0.68 -1.82 3.99
N LYS A 129 -1.79 -1.09 3.87
CA LYS A 129 -1.97 -0.05 2.85
C LYS A 129 -0.91 1.03 2.98
N ASN A 130 -0.66 1.52 4.20
CA ASN A 130 0.35 2.55 4.44
C ASN A 130 1.77 2.07 4.12
N VAL A 131 2.11 0.84 4.51
CA VAL A 131 3.41 0.22 4.19
C VAL A 131 3.58 -0.03 2.69
N TRP A 132 2.54 -0.55 2.03
CA TRP A 132 2.53 -0.75 0.58
C TRP A 132 2.64 0.57 -0.17
N TYR A 133 1.89 1.59 0.24
CA TYR A 133 1.92 2.91 -0.37
C TYR A 133 3.29 3.56 -0.23
N TRP A 134 3.90 3.47 0.96
CA TRP A 134 5.26 3.92 1.19
C TRP A 134 6.28 3.19 0.32
N TRP A 135 6.18 1.85 0.22
CA TRP A 135 7.04 1.04 -0.64
C TRP A 135 6.85 1.37 -2.13
N TRP A 136 5.60 1.58 -2.55
CA TRP A 136 5.24 1.88 -3.93
C TRP A 136 5.78 3.25 -4.35
N GLN A 137 5.70 4.25 -3.46
CA GLN A 137 6.34 5.55 -3.68
C GLN A 137 7.87 5.46 -3.76
N LYS A 138 8.50 4.62 -2.93
CA LYS A 138 9.95 4.43 -2.99
C LYS A 138 10.45 3.66 -4.21
N THR A 139 9.61 2.81 -4.82
CA THR A 139 9.96 2.00 -5.99
C THR A 139 9.61 2.69 -7.31
N SER A 140 9.57 4.02 -7.33
CA SER A 140 9.34 4.80 -8.55
C SER A 140 10.57 4.77 -9.46
N ILE A 141 10.38 4.50 -10.76
CA ILE A 141 11.45 4.69 -11.75
C ILE A 141 11.62 6.19 -11.96
N VAL A 142 12.87 6.65 -11.95
CA VAL A 142 13.24 8.05 -12.18
C VAL A 142 13.66 8.17 -13.65
N ARG A 143 12.89 8.91 -14.44
CA ARG A 143 13.24 9.22 -15.84
C ARG A 143 13.67 10.69 -15.94
N MET A 144 14.83 10.95 -16.52
CA MET A 144 15.33 12.31 -16.69
C MET A 144 14.81 12.91 -18.01
N ASN A 145 14.11 14.05 -17.93
CA ASN A 145 13.52 14.70 -19.10
C ASN A 145 14.52 15.67 -19.77
N TYR A 146 15.51 15.14 -20.50
CA TYR A 146 16.49 15.98 -21.20
C TYR A 146 15.89 16.79 -22.37
N HIS A 147 14.78 16.32 -22.95
CA HIS A 147 14.14 16.95 -24.11
C HIS A 147 13.65 18.40 -23.81
N ARG A 148 13.35 18.72 -22.55
CA ARG A 148 12.94 20.08 -22.17
C ARG A 148 14.12 21.05 -22.16
N HIS A 149 15.31 20.57 -21.81
CA HIS A 149 16.52 21.40 -21.72
C HIS A 149 17.07 21.76 -23.11
N SER A 150 17.14 20.79 -24.03
CA SER A 150 17.63 21.03 -25.40
C SER A 150 16.72 21.99 -26.19
N VAL A 151 15.40 21.86 -26.04
CA VAL A 151 14.43 22.76 -26.69
C VAL A 151 14.52 24.18 -26.13
N ASN A 152 14.72 24.34 -24.81
CA ASN A 152 14.89 25.65 -24.19
C ASN A 152 16.22 26.30 -24.60
N GLU A 153 17.31 25.55 -24.72
CA GLU A 153 18.57 26.06 -25.25
C GLU A 153 18.43 26.50 -26.71
N MET A 154 17.80 25.71 -27.57
CA MET A 154 17.54 26.11 -28.97
C MET A 154 16.65 27.36 -29.07
N LYS A 155 15.64 27.50 -28.20
CA LYS A 155 14.83 28.74 -28.14
C LYS A 155 15.65 29.94 -27.69
N ASN A 156 16.50 29.79 -26.69
CA ASN A 156 17.36 30.87 -26.20
C ASN A 156 18.41 31.29 -27.24
N LEU A 157 18.98 30.32 -27.98
CA LEU A 157 19.89 30.60 -29.10
C LEU A 157 19.17 31.34 -30.23
N ASN A 158 17.96 30.92 -30.61
CA ASN A 158 17.15 31.62 -31.62
C ASN A 158 16.76 33.05 -31.18
N LEU A 159 16.41 33.23 -29.89
CA LEU A 159 16.11 34.56 -29.33
C LEU A 159 17.35 35.46 -29.30
N SER A 160 18.53 34.90 -29.02
CA SER A 160 19.79 35.63 -29.07
C SER A 160 20.12 36.06 -30.50
N CYS A 161 20.00 35.15 -31.46
CA CYS A 161 20.24 35.43 -32.88
C CYS A 161 19.29 36.51 -33.42
N ASN A 162 17.99 36.43 -33.12
CA ASN A 162 17.01 37.45 -33.51
C ASN A 162 17.30 38.82 -32.89
N ARG A 163 17.81 38.86 -31.65
CA ARG A 163 18.15 40.12 -30.97
C ARG A 163 19.38 40.80 -31.59
N VAL A 164 20.33 40.01 -32.12
CA VAL A 164 21.48 40.52 -32.88
C VAL A 164 21.06 41.08 -34.24
N ILE A 165 20.15 40.39 -34.95
CA ILE A 165 19.66 40.84 -36.26
C ILE A 165 18.84 42.14 -36.14
N SER A 166 18.07 42.32 -35.05
CA SER A 166 17.27 43.53 -34.84
C SER A 166 18.05 44.81 -34.46
N ARG A 167 19.38 44.72 -34.30
CA ARG A 167 20.27 45.84 -33.94
C ARG A 167 21.18 46.31 -35.08
N VAL A 168 21.04 45.73 -36.27
CA VAL A 168 21.70 46.16 -37.52
C VAL A 168 20.67 46.87 -38.38
#